data_AF-A0A1M5KX02-F1
#
_entry.id   AF-A0A1M5KX02-F1
#
_cell.length_a   1.000
_cell.length_b   1.000
_cell.length_c   1.000
_cell.angle_alpha   90.00
_cell.angle_beta   90.00
_cell.angle_gamma   90.00
#
_symmetry.space_group_name_H-M   'P 1'
#
loop_
_entity.id
_entity.type
_entity.pdbx_description
1 polymer ?
#
loop_
_entity_poly.entity_id
_entity_poly.type
_entity_poly.pdbx_seq_one_letter_code
_entity_poly.pdbx_strand_id
1 'polypeptide(L)'
;MNIEYKYTKHQVTRTAKADIFSNNKRYLIKCCYELRATYQIKILLSDAISKKGQLIIKVKKECLLKNDLKQLMKENKSHIKVERTLD
;
A
#
# COMPACT_ATOMS: atom_id res chain seq x y z
N MET A 1 19.73 7.84 20.52
CA MET A 1 18.61 8.27 21.36
C MET A 1 17.49 7.24 21.19
N ASN A 2 17.19 6.47 22.23
CA ASN A 2 16.22 5.37 22.16
C ASN A 2 14.87 5.93 22.63
N ILE A 3 13.98 6.30 21.69
CA ILE A 3 12.68 6.88 22.01
C ILE A 3 11.67 5.74 22.11
N GLU A 4 11.12 5.55 23.31
CA GLU A 4 10.08 4.56 23.58
C GLU A 4 8.71 5.16 23.23
N TYR A 5 8.13 4.72 22.10
CA TYR A 5 6.83 5.20 21.64
C TYR A 5 5.69 4.51 22.42
N LYS A 6 4.99 5.25 23.30
CA LYS A 6 3.78 4.77 23.99
C LYS A 6 2.50 5.11 23.22
N TYR A 7 1.62 4.13 23.12
CA TYR A 7 0.29 4.36 22.56
C TYR A 7 -0.53 5.27 23.48
N THR A 8 -1.24 6.26 22.92
CA THR A 8 -2.09 7.19 23.70
C THR A 8 -3.57 6.97 23.40
N LYS A 9 -4.45 7.34 24.32
CA LYS A 9 -5.92 7.24 24.18
C LYS A 9 -6.50 7.98 22.97
N HIS A 10 -5.74 8.89 22.37
CA HIS A 10 -6.14 9.68 21.20
C HIS A 10 -5.67 9.06 19.87
N GLN A 11 -4.84 8.01 19.92
CA GLN A 11 -4.45 7.29 18.72
C GLN A 11 -5.55 6.32 18.33
N VAL A 12 -6.26 6.67 17.26
CA VAL A 12 -7.25 5.79 16.63
C VAL A 12 -6.52 4.69 15.88
N THR A 13 -6.84 3.42 16.13
CA THR A 13 -6.34 2.29 15.34
C THR A 13 -6.79 2.50 13.90
N ARG A 14 -5.85 2.79 13.02
CA ARG A 14 -6.14 2.92 11.60
C ARG A 14 -5.89 1.57 10.95
N THR A 15 -6.95 0.96 10.47
CA THR A 15 -6.88 -0.27 9.70
C THR A 15 -7.07 0.04 8.23
N ALA A 16 -6.53 -0.82 7.37
CA ALA A 16 -6.81 -0.83 5.96
C ALA A 16 -7.13 -2.26 5.57
N LYS A 17 -8.18 -2.43 4.77
CA LYS A 17 -8.56 -3.73 4.22
C LYS A 17 -8.19 -3.75 2.74
N ALA A 18 -7.62 -4.88 2.29
CA ALA A 18 -7.43 -5.15 0.88
C ALA A 18 -8.78 -5.54 0.26
N ASP A 19 -8.97 -5.26 -1.02
CA ASP A 19 -10.20 -5.66 -1.72
C ASP A 19 -10.23 -7.18 -1.91
N ILE A 20 -9.06 -7.79 -2.15
CA ILE A 20 -8.91 -9.23 -2.37
C ILE A 20 -7.63 -9.74 -1.70
N PHE A 21 -7.69 -10.95 -1.15
CA PHE A 21 -6.53 -11.71 -0.67
C PHE A 21 -6.41 -13.00 -1.48
N SER A 22 -5.22 -13.28 -2.03
CA SER A 22 -4.97 -14.52 -2.79
C SER A 22 -3.49 -14.83 -2.85
N ASN A 23 -3.06 -16.08 -2.63
CA ASN A 23 -1.68 -16.54 -2.77
C ASN A 23 -0.62 -15.63 -2.11
N ASN A 24 -0.86 -15.25 -0.85
CA ASN A 24 -0.03 -14.30 -0.09
C ASN A 24 0.10 -12.89 -0.70
N LYS A 25 -0.80 -12.55 -1.62
CA LYS A 25 -0.93 -11.22 -2.22
C LYS A 25 -2.18 -10.52 -1.69
N ARG A 26 -2.03 -9.22 -1.47
CA ARG A 26 -3.11 -8.30 -1.14
C ARG A 26 -3.37 -7.44 -2.35
N TYR A 27 -4.60 -7.40 -2.82
CA TYR A 27 -4.98 -6.57 -3.95
C TYR A 27 -5.68 -5.32 -3.46
N LEU A 28 -5.26 -4.18 -3.98
CA LEU A 28 -5.92 -2.90 -3.81
C LEU A 28 -6.33 -2.38 -5.18
N ILE A 29 -7.62 -2.31 -5.45
CA ILE A 29 -8.19 -1.87 -6.72
C ILE A 29 -8.58 -0.39 -6.57
N LYS A 30 -8.06 0.47 -7.44
CA LYS A 30 -8.34 1.90 -7.45
C LYS A 30 -8.67 2.39 -8.85
N CYS A 31 -9.89 2.90 -9.00
CA CYS A 31 -10.37 3.57 -10.19
C CYS A 31 -10.06 5.07 -10.09
N CYS A 32 -8.80 5.46 -10.33
CA CYS A 32 -8.35 6.85 -10.21
C CYS A 32 -7.38 7.23 -11.33
N TYR A 33 -7.34 8.52 -11.68
CA TYR A 33 -6.38 9.08 -12.65
C TYR A 33 -5.02 9.41 -12.05
N GLU A 34 -4.95 9.64 -10.74
CA GLU A 34 -3.70 9.89 -10.04
C GLU A 34 -3.65 9.08 -8.74
N LEU A 35 -2.49 8.49 -8.45
CA LEU A 35 -2.27 7.71 -7.24
C LEU A 35 -1.01 8.18 -6.50
N ARG A 36 -1.19 8.41 -5.19
CA ARG A 36 -0.17 8.82 -4.22
C ARG A 36 0.12 7.70 -3.23
N ALA A 37 1.15 7.85 -2.40
CA ALA A 37 1.47 6.94 -1.31
C ALA A 37 0.51 7.15 -0.12
N THR A 38 -0.77 6.82 -0.34
CA THR A 38 -1.82 7.00 0.67
C THR A 38 -1.55 6.14 1.91
N TYR A 39 -2.16 6.53 3.03
CA TYR A 39 -2.05 5.77 4.27
C TYR A 39 -2.58 4.33 4.13
N GLN A 40 -3.63 4.12 3.32
CA GLN A 40 -4.14 2.78 2.99
C GLN A 40 -3.06 1.91 2.35
N ILE A 41 -2.32 2.44 1.36
CA ILE A 41 -1.23 1.73 0.70
C ILE A 41 -0.12 1.40 1.69
N LYS A 42 0.27 2.37 2.55
CA LYS A 42 1.32 2.18 3.55
C LYS A 42 0.97 1.08 4.57
N ILE A 43 -0.26 1.07 5.09
CA ILE A 43 -0.70 0.00 6.00
C ILE A 43 -0.69 -1.36 5.30
N LEU A 44 -1.30 -1.45 4.12
CA LEU A 44 -1.39 -2.72 3.40
C LEU A 44 -0.02 -3.26 2.98
N LEU A 45 0.92 -2.37 2.67
CA LEU A 45 2.31 -2.74 2.38
C LEU A 45 3.01 -3.26 3.64
N SER A 46 2.87 -2.57 4.77
CA SER A 46 3.44 -3.02 6.05
C SER A 46 2.89 -4.40 6.45
N ASP A 47 1.58 -4.61 6.30
CA ASP A 47 0.93 -5.91 6.56
C ASP A 47 1.36 -6.97 5.52
N ALA A 48 1.61 -6.59 4.26
CA ALA A 48 2.18 -7.51 3.27
C ALA A 48 3.59 -7.96 3.66
N ILE A 49 4.46 -7.03 4.05
CA ILE A 49 5.84 -7.30 4.47
C ILE A 49 5.86 -8.20 5.71
N SER A 50 5.06 -7.89 6.73
CA SER A 50 5.02 -8.68 7.98
C SER A 50 4.60 -10.14 7.73
N LYS A 51 3.73 -10.37 6.73
CA LYS A 51 3.29 -11.70 6.30
C LYS A 51 4.13 -12.30 5.16
N LYS A 52 5.31 -11.74 4.86
CA LYS A 52 6.23 -12.17 3.78
C LYS A 52 5.54 -12.27 2.40
N GLY A 53 4.57 -11.39 2.16
CA GLY A 53 3.74 -11.36 0.96
C GLY A 53 4.00 -10.14 0.07
N GLN A 54 3.05 -9.85 -0.82
CA GLN A 54 3.10 -8.70 -1.72
C GLN A 54 1.79 -7.90 -1.73
N LEU A 55 1.89 -6.58 -1.92
CA LEU A 55 0.80 -5.69 -2.24
C LEU A 55 0.75 -5.46 -3.76
N ILE A 56 -0.37 -5.81 -4.38
CA ILE A 56 -0.65 -5.57 -5.79
C ILE A 56 -1.70 -4.46 -5.88
N ILE A 57 -1.35 -3.33 -6.47
CA ILE A 57 -2.29 -2.22 -6.68
C ILE A 57 -2.76 -2.23 -8.12
N LYS A 58 -4.04 -2.51 -8.35
CA LYS A 58 -4.66 -2.45 -9.67
C LYS A 58 -5.22 -1.06 -9.92
N VAL A 59 -4.81 -0.44 -11.01
CA VAL A 59 -5.23 0.91 -11.40
C VAL A 59 -5.65 0.95 -12.87
N LYS A 60 -6.29 2.06 -13.25
CA LYS A 60 -6.55 2.41 -14.65
C LYS A 60 -5.25 2.50 -15.46
N LYS A 61 -5.32 2.19 -16.76
CA LYS A 61 -4.17 2.23 -17.67
C LYS A 61 -3.48 3.60 -17.69
N GLU A 62 -4.27 4.65 -17.70
CA GLU A 62 -3.87 6.06 -17.74
C GLU A 62 -3.50 6.63 -16.35
N CYS A 63 -3.55 5.83 -15.28
CA CYS A 63 -3.26 6.31 -13.94
C CYS A 63 -1.81 6.80 -13.81
N LEU A 64 -1.66 8.05 -13.39
CA LEU A 64 -0.40 8.72 -13.08
C LEU A 64 0.05 8.37 -11.66
N LEU A 65 1.25 7.82 -11.53
CA LEU A 65 1.85 7.55 -10.23
C LEU A 65 2.66 8.77 -9.79
N LYS A 66 2.32 9.34 -8.63
CA LYS A 66 3.05 10.46 -8.05
C LYS A 66 4.38 10.00 -7.45
N ASN A 67 5.29 10.96 -7.25
CA ASN A 67 6.68 10.68 -6.86
C ASN A 67 6.81 9.97 -5.51
N ASP A 68 5.92 10.30 -4.57
CA ASP A 68 5.85 9.66 -3.26
C ASP A 68 5.56 8.16 -3.36
N LEU A 69 4.64 7.75 -4.23
CA LEU A 69 4.33 6.35 -4.48
C LEU A 69 5.48 5.65 -5.23
N LYS A 70 6.07 6.31 -6.23
CA LYS A 70 7.23 5.76 -6.96
C LYS A 70 8.41 5.51 -6.02
N GLN A 71 8.68 6.43 -5.11
CA GLN A 71 9.71 6.27 -4.10
C GLN A 71 9.40 5.11 -3.16
N LEU A 72 8.18 5.04 -2.62
CA LEU A 72 7.74 3.91 -1.78
C LEU A 72 7.92 2.55 -2.50
N MET A 73 7.62 2.51 -3.80
CA MET A 73 7.81 1.31 -4.62
C MET A 73 9.29 0.96 -4.81
N LYS A 74 10.16 1.95 -5.00
CA LYS A 74 11.61 1.74 -5.13
C LYS A 74 12.20 1.15 -3.85
N GLU A 75 11.79 1.67 -2.69
CA GLU A 75 12.25 1.22 -1.38
C GLU A 75 11.77 -0.20 -1.02
N ASN A 76 10.66 -0.66 -1.62
CA ASN A 76 10.00 -1.93 -1.27
C ASN A 76 9.76 -2.84 -2.48
N LYS A 77 10.65 -2.80 -3.49
CA LYS A 77 10.43 -3.39 -4.83
C LYS A 77 9.95 -4.85 -4.84
N SER A 78 10.35 -5.67 -3.87
CA SER A 78 9.92 -7.07 -3.75
C SER A 78 8.50 -7.26 -3.18
N HIS A 79 7.95 -6.25 -2.51
CA HIS A 79 6.71 -6.34 -1.75
C HIS A 79 5.58 -5.46 -2.31
N ILE A 80 5.82 -4.64 -3.33
CA ILE A 80 4.79 -3.82 -3.95
C ILE A 80 4.90 -3.82 -5.48
N LYS A 81 3.75 -3.95 -6.15
CA LYS A 81 3.63 -3.90 -7.60
C LYS A 81 2.37 -3.11 -7.98
N VAL A 82 2.46 -2.30 -9.03
CA VAL A 82 1.30 -1.64 -9.65
C VAL A 82 0.98 -2.34 -10.97
N GLU A 83 -0.29 -2.68 -11.16
CA GLU A 83 -0.82 -3.34 -12.36
C GLU A 83 -1.87 -2.44 -13.03
N ARG A 84 -1.56 -1.98 -14.24
CA ARG A 84 -2.43 -1.12 -15.07
C ARG A 84 -3.39 -2.00 -15.88
N THR A 85 -4.50 -2.39 -15.26
CA THR A 85 -5.39 -3.44 -15.80
C THR A 85 -6.86 -3.03 -15.88
N LEU A 86 -7.23 -1.89 -15.30
CA LEU A 86 -8.60 -1.38 -15.38
C LEU A 86 -8.75 -0.50 -16.63
N ASP A 87 -9.91 -0.60 -17.28
CA ASP A 87 -10.35 0.30 -18.35
C ASP A 87 -11.08 1.54 -17.80
#